data_AF-A0A9W8RS25-F1
#
_entry.id   AF-A0A9W8RS25-F1
#
_cell.length_a   1.000
_cell.length_b   1.000
_cell.length_c   1.000
_cell.angle_alpha   90.00
_cell.angle_beta   90.00
_cell.angle_gamma   90.00
#
_symmetry.space_group_name_H-M   'P 1'
#
loop_
_entity.id
_entity.type
_entity.pdbx_description
1 polymer ?
#
loop_
_entity_poly.entity_id
_entity_poly.type
_entity_poly.pdbx_seq_one_letter_code
_entity_poly.pdbx_strand_id
1 'polypeptide(L)'
;MIHGYDYRLVRAAEYSDRHGTWVKPAIIKEALKTHDFVISLDSDAVFTHLDLPLEWLMNLWDFTPESLVAMAYDLDWEGDYDPQGNLIFNTGFIIAQASQRTQQMFQRWEDCPRSIPGCEHWNFKWAHEQSAFSHYIRYEFNRTHDVKNIPCNHANGNEYSANGQCECQGVFVSHNWKNKDKTPELLSRSQMAAISELIDFVWKPPRQPGVVRRPLDRTLPENSKYFRNWGFTVYRTYYGPESDKHWNILLDLMRQQTLLALGYHEDESLWENDHKWEVGWYKSKAAYLSQLNQFKNLFRLDAREDASLLDGLDIASVRELCLKEHSEAEEKLTGAAEFCFVLVADEAVLRDIAREEFVIKAVGYDWVQKEGGWGWVRLHTHDLLELWEMLLLSQLLDINKYHDLGFDEPEGKLEKYIWPGDMSLPPLADCSQVQTANPSTPAERARFRFDE
;
A
#
# COMPACT_ATOMS: atom_id res chain seq x y z
N MET A 1 12.25 -8.70 7.73
CA MET A 1 11.24 -9.55 7.07
C MET A 1 10.04 -9.65 8.01
N ILE A 2 8.84 -9.27 7.57
CA ILE A 2 7.67 -9.04 8.44
C ILE A 2 7.20 -10.32 9.14
N HIS A 3 7.11 -11.44 8.41
CA HIS A 3 6.57 -12.71 8.92
C HIS A 3 7.63 -13.76 9.28
N GLY A 4 8.92 -13.41 9.20
CA GLY A 4 10.01 -14.33 9.53
C GLY A 4 10.25 -15.49 8.55
N TYR A 5 9.69 -15.44 7.34
CA TYR A 5 9.96 -16.41 6.28
C TYR A 5 11.42 -16.35 5.81
N ASP A 6 11.87 -17.36 5.05
CA ASP A 6 13.15 -17.29 4.34
C ASP A 6 12.92 -16.75 2.93
N TYR A 7 13.78 -15.82 2.49
CA TYR A 7 13.70 -15.22 1.15
C TYR A 7 14.93 -15.56 0.32
N ARG A 8 14.71 -15.97 -0.93
CA ARG A 8 15.76 -16.25 -1.89
C ARG A 8 15.40 -15.72 -3.27
N LEU A 9 16.21 -14.78 -3.76
CA LEU A 9 16.15 -14.36 -5.16
C LEU A 9 16.83 -15.41 -6.05
N VAL A 10 16.11 -15.89 -7.07
CA VAL A 10 16.60 -16.88 -8.01
C VAL A 10 16.64 -16.28 -9.40
N ARG A 11 17.85 -16.18 -9.98
CA ARG A 11 18.03 -15.80 -11.38
C ARG A 11 18.02 -17.07 -12.23
N ALA A 12 17.10 -17.14 -13.19
CA ALA A 12 17.04 -18.24 -14.14
C ALA A 12 18.36 -18.37 -14.92
N ALA A 13 18.84 -19.60 -15.11
CA ALA A 13 19.94 -19.87 -16.02
C ALA A 13 19.44 -19.80 -17.47
N GLU A 14 20.35 -19.50 -18.41
CA GLU A 14 20.05 -19.65 -19.83
C GLU A 14 20.08 -21.14 -20.20
N TYR A 15 18.92 -21.67 -20.59
CA TYR A 15 18.82 -23.02 -21.16
C TYR A 15 18.85 -22.92 -22.68
N SER A 16 19.60 -23.81 -23.34
CA SER A 16 19.65 -23.87 -24.80
C SER A 16 18.45 -24.61 -25.42
N ASP A 17 17.76 -25.43 -24.62
CA ASP A 17 16.72 -26.36 -25.05
C ASP A 17 15.31 -25.99 -24.59
N ARG A 18 15.16 -24.94 -23.77
CA ARG A 18 13.86 -24.44 -23.28
C ARG A 18 13.93 -23.00 -22.77
N HIS A 19 12.78 -22.38 -22.53
CA HIS A 19 12.67 -21.06 -21.96
C HIS A 19 13.09 -21.02 -20.46
N GLY A 20 13.59 -19.87 -19.99
CA GLY A 20 14.12 -19.71 -18.63
C GLY A 20 13.11 -19.96 -17.51
N THR A 21 11.81 -19.81 -17.77
CA THR A 21 10.73 -20.07 -16.78
C THR A 21 10.69 -21.52 -16.30
N TRP A 22 11.18 -22.46 -17.11
CA TRP A 22 11.31 -23.88 -16.72
C TRP A 22 12.25 -24.14 -15.54
N VAL A 23 12.95 -23.11 -15.04
CA VAL A 23 13.71 -23.19 -13.80
C VAL A 23 12.80 -23.38 -12.57
N LYS A 24 11.55 -22.87 -12.61
CA LYS A 24 10.65 -22.85 -11.43
C LYS A 24 10.41 -24.25 -10.85
N PRO A 25 10.01 -25.28 -11.63
CA PRO A 25 9.73 -26.59 -11.06
C PRO A 25 10.95 -27.21 -10.37
N ALA A 26 12.14 -27.08 -10.97
CA ALA A 26 13.38 -27.62 -10.43
C ALA A 26 13.77 -26.93 -9.10
N ILE A 27 13.65 -25.61 -9.03
CA ILE A 27 14.01 -24.83 -7.85
C ILE A 27 13.04 -25.06 -6.71
N ILE A 28 11.74 -25.08 -6.98
CA ILE A 28 10.72 -25.37 -5.97
C ILE A 28 10.95 -26.77 -5.40
N LYS A 29 11.18 -27.76 -6.27
CA LYS A 29 11.50 -29.14 -5.88
C LYS A 29 12.71 -29.23 -4.95
N GLU A 30 13.78 -28.50 -5.26
CA GLU A 30 14.98 -28.47 -4.44
C GLU A 30 14.72 -27.80 -3.09
N ALA A 31 14.02 -26.66 -3.07
CA ALA A 31 13.71 -25.93 -1.85
C ALA A 31 12.80 -26.71 -0.90
N LEU A 32 11.88 -27.52 -1.43
CA LEU A 32 10.99 -28.40 -0.66
C LEU A 32 11.71 -29.55 0.06
N LYS A 33 13.02 -29.74 -0.15
CA LYS A 33 13.81 -30.69 0.64
C LYS A 33 14.15 -30.17 2.03
N THR A 34 14.14 -28.85 2.21
CA THR A 34 14.56 -28.19 3.45
C THR A 34 13.47 -27.30 4.06
N HIS A 35 12.37 -27.05 3.36
CA HIS A 35 11.26 -26.22 3.83
C HIS A 35 9.95 -26.97 3.70
N ASP A 36 9.07 -26.81 4.69
CA ASP A 36 7.73 -27.43 4.69
C ASP A 36 6.80 -26.79 3.65
N PHE A 37 6.99 -25.50 3.37
CA PHE A 37 6.28 -24.76 2.33
C PHE A 37 7.27 -23.97 1.49
N VAL A 38 7.02 -23.90 0.18
CA VAL A 38 7.80 -23.09 -0.76
C VAL A 38 6.85 -22.26 -1.60
N ILE A 39 7.12 -20.96 -1.61
CA ILE A 39 6.33 -19.96 -2.34
C ILE A 39 7.18 -19.44 -3.47
N SER A 40 6.70 -19.64 -4.70
CA SER A 40 7.33 -19.06 -5.88
C SER A 40 6.53 -17.86 -6.32
N LEU A 41 7.22 -16.73 -6.52
CA LEU A 41 6.64 -15.47 -6.95
C LEU A 41 7.47 -14.94 -8.13
N ASP A 42 6.80 -14.58 -9.23
CA ASP A 42 7.46 -13.93 -10.35
C ASP A 42 7.92 -12.52 -9.99
N SER A 43 8.94 -12.01 -10.69
CA SER A 43 9.54 -10.70 -10.39
C SER A 43 8.59 -9.51 -10.61
N ASP A 44 7.52 -9.73 -11.37
CA ASP A 44 6.43 -8.79 -11.64
C ASP A 44 5.16 -9.13 -10.83
N ALA A 45 5.26 -9.98 -9.81
CA ALA A 45 4.17 -10.24 -8.87
C ALA A 45 4.52 -9.72 -7.46
N VAL A 46 3.52 -9.17 -6.76
CA VAL A 46 3.69 -8.50 -5.46
C VAL A 46 2.53 -8.86 -4.53
N PHE A 47 2.83 -9.01 -3.24
CA PHE A 47 1.79 -9.06 -2.21
C PHE A 47 1.29 -7.64 -1.93
N THR A 48 -0.03 -7.46 -1.96
CA THR A 48 -0.69 -6.16 -1.80
C THR A 48 -1.06 -5.84 -0.34
N HIS A 49 -1.05 -6.86 0.51
CA HIS A 49 -1.35 -6.76 1.95
C HIS A 49 -0.22 -7.42 2.75
N LEU A 50 0.86 -6.68 3.00
CA LEU A 50 2.08 -7.23 3.63
C LEU A 50 1.89 -7.60 5.11
N ASP A 51 0.81 -7.15 5.75
CA ASP A 51 0.44 -7.47 7.13
C ASP A 51 -0.26 -8.84 7.26
N LEU A 52 -0.85 -9.35 6.17
CA LEU A 52 -1.50 -10.66 6.18
C LEU A 52 -0.45 -11.79 6.12
N PRO A 53 -0.41 -12.70 7.11
CA PRO A 53 0.46 -13.86 7.04
C PRO A 53 -0.06 -14.83 5.98
N LEU A 54 0.85 -15.53 5.31
CA LEU A 54 0.49 -16.43 4.22
C LEU A 54 -0.39 -17.60 4.69
N GLU A 55 -0.22 -18.05 5.93
CA GLU A 55 -1.03 -19.09 6.55
C GLU A 55 -2.52 -18.71 6.57
N TRP A 56 -2.83 -17.41 6.71
CA TRP A 56 -4.20 -16.92 6.63
C TRP A 56 -4.77 -17.06 5.22
N LEU A 57 -3.98 -16.71 4.20
CA LEU A 57 -4.37 -16.86 2.79
C LEU A 57 -4.52 -18.34 2.40
N MET A 58 -3.64 -19.21 2.90
CA MET A 58 -3.75 -20.66 2.73
C MET A 58 -5.06 -21.20 3.31
N ASN A 59 -5.47 -20.74 4.50
CA ASN A 59 -6.77 -21.10 5.07
C ASN A 59 -7.94 -20.58 4.22
N LEU A 60 -7.87 -19.34 3.72
CA LEU A 60 -8.88 -18.76 2.83
C LEU A 60 -9.08 -19.62 1.57
N TRP A 61 -8.00 -20.20 1.04
CA TRP A 61 -8.02 -21.02 -0.18
C TRP A 61 -8.20 -22.52 0.08
N ASP A 62 -8.57 -22.91 1.31
CA ASP A 62 -8.74 -24.31 1.71
C ASP A 62 -7.48 -25.15 1.40
N PHE A 63 -6.30 -24.59 1.64
CA PHE A 63 -5.03 -25.27 1.47
C PHE A 63 -4.71 -26.11 2.71
N THR A 64 -5.03 -27.39 2.61
CA THR A 64 -4.95 -28.38 3.70
C THR A 64 -3.60 -29.12 3.70
N PRO A 65 -3.25 -29.85 4.79
CA PRO A 65 -2.07 -30.72 4.82
C PRO A 65 -2.04 -31.81 3.73
N GLU A 66 -3.16 -32.13 3.09
CA GLU A 66 -3.25 -33.05 1.95
C GLU A 66 -2.93 -32.39 0.61
N SER A 67 -2.84 -31.06 0.57
CA SER A 67 -2.60 -30.30 -0.65
C SER A 67 -1.13 -30.38 -1.08
N LEU A 68 -0.89 -30.44 -2.40
CA LEU A 68 0.47 -30.43 -2.94
C LEU A 68 0.85 -29.04 -3.42
N VAL A 69 -0.05 -28.39 -4.16
CA VAL A 69 0.20 -27.10 -4.80
C VAL A 69 -1.08 -26.25 -4.89
N ALA A 70 -0.95 -24.93 -4.78
CA ALA A 70 -2.00 -23.95 -5.04
C ALA A 70 -1.53 -22.92 -6.06
N MET A 71 -2.38 -22.60 -7.04
CA MET A 71 -2.11 -21.61 -8.08
C MET A 71 -3.38 -20.87 -8.47
N ALA A 72 -3.24 -19.63 -8.91
CA ALA A 72 -4.35 -18.85 -9.43
C ALA A 72 -4.82 -19.39 -10.79
N TYR A 73 -6.11 -19.29 -11.06
CA TYR A 73 -6.58 -19.41 -12.44
C TYR A 73 -6.01 -18.29 -13.32
N ASP A 74 -5.77 -18.60 -14.58
CA ASP A 74 -5.51 -17.57 -15.58
C ASP A 74 -6.79 -16.80 -15.94
N LEU A 75 -6.68 -15.84 -16.85
CA LEU A 75 -7.84 -15.07 -17.32
C LEU A 75 -8.84 -15.97 -18.06
N ASP A 76 -10.14 -15.78 -17.84
CA ASP A 76 -11.19 -16.49 -18.55
C ASP A 76 -11.35 -15.98 -20.00
N TRP A 77 -10.36 -16.28 -20.83
CA TRP A 77 -10.32 -15.97 -22.26
C TRP A 77 -10.30 -17.25 -23.09
N GLU A 78 -10.79 -17.17 -24.33
CA GLU A 78 -10.93 -18.33 -25.23
C GLU A 78 -9.62 -19.13 -25.43
N GLY A 79 -8.47 -18.46 -25.31
CA GLY A 79 -7.14 -19.09 -25.46
C GLY A 79 -6.60 -19.79 -24.22
N ASP A 80 -7.21 -19.60 -23.05
CA ASP A 80 -6.70 -20.05 -21.75
C ASP A 80 -7.41 -21.32 -21.24
N TYR A 81 -8.02 -22.05 -22.15
CA TYR A 81 -8.61 -23.36 -21.90
C TYR A 81 -7.74 -24.47 -22.46
N ASP A 82 -7.60 -25.54 -21.69
CA ASP A 82 -6.91 -26.73 -22.17
C ASP A 82 -7.83 -27.65 -23.00
N PRO A 83 -7.30 -28.75 -23.59
CA PRO A 83 -8.09 -29.65 -24.42
C PRO A 83 -9.24 -30.37 -23.70
N GLN A 84 -9.26 -30.36 -22.36
CA GLN A 84 -10.34 -30.92 -21.54
C GLN A 84 -11.38 -29.86 -21.15
N GLY A 85 -11.23 -28.61 -21.59
CA GLY A 85 -12.13 -27.49 -21.31
C GLY A 85 -11.96 -26.90 -19.91
N ASN A 86 -10.81 -27.14 -19.26
CA ASN A 86 -10.50 -26.56 -17.98
C ASN A 86 -9.60 -25.34 -18.16
N LEU A 87 -9.98 -24.23 -17.52
CA LEU A 87 -9.16 -23.03 -17.44
C LEU A 87 -7.76 -23.39 -16.93
N ILE A 88 -6.73 -22.85 -17.59
CA ILE A 88 -5.34 -23.09 -17.20
C ILE A 88 -4.99 -22.30 -15.93
N PHE A 89 -3.95 -22.73 -15.23
CA PHE A 89 -3.39 -22.00 -14.10
C PHE A 89 -2.41 -20.94 -14.56
N ASN A 90 -2.27 -19.89 -13.77
CA ASN A 90 -1.19 -18.94 -13.81
C ASN A 90 -0.09 -19.36 -12.81
N THR A 91 1.17 -19.43 -13.26
CA THR A 91 2.31 -19.85 -12.41
C THR A 91 3.18 -18.69 -11.92
N GLY A 92 2.67 -17.45 -12.01
CA GLY A 92 3.33 -16.28 -11.42
C GLY A 92 3.33 -16.28 -9.90
N PHE A 93 2.41 -17.03 -9.29
CA PHE A 93 2.34 -17.28 -7.87
C PHE A 93 2.00 -18.75 -7.61
N ILE A 94 2.88 -19.46 -6.90
CA ILE A 94 2.73 -20.89 -6.59
C ILE A 94 2.98 -21.09 -5.09
N ILE A 95 2.05 -21.78 -4.42
CA ILE A 95 2.24 -22.32 -3.07
C ILE A 95 2.49 -23.82 -3.21
N ALA A 96 3.57 -24.35 -2.66
CA ALA A 96 3.83 -25.79 -2.65
C ALA A 96 4.14 -26.29 -1.24
N GLN A 97 3.67 -27.49 -0.91
CA GLN A 97 3.89 -28.13 0.39
C GLN A 97 4.78 -29.35 0.27
N ALA A 98 5.71 -29.53 1.21
CA ALA A 98 6.63 -30.65 1.22
C ALA A 98 5.89 -31.97 1.45
N SER A 99 5.98 -32.86 0.48
CA SER A 99 5.60 -34.26 0.62
C SER A 99 6.33 -35.10 -0.43
N GLN A 100 6.36 -36.41 -0.24
CA GLN A 100 6.89 -37.32 -1.26
C GLN A 100 6.11 -37.20 -2.59
N ARG A 101 4.79 -36.96 -2.52
CA ARG A 101 3.93 -36.80 -3.68
C ARG A 101 4.18 -35.47 -4.39
N THR A 102 4.45 -34.39 -3.64
CA THR A 102 4.82 -33.08 -4.21
C THR A 102 6.17 -33.18 -4.92
N GLN A 103 7.15 -33.86 -4.34
CA GLN A 103 8.44 -34.14 -4.99
C GLN A 103 8.26 -34.89 -6.32
N GLN A 104 7.37 -35.88 -6.37
CA GLN A 104 7.02 -36.58 -7.61
C GLN A 104 6.36 -35.65 -8.63
N MET A 105 5.42 -34.80 -8.20
CA MET A 105 4.75 -33.82 -9.07
C MET A 105 5.75 -32.89 -9.75
N PHE A 106 6.63 -32.25 -8.98
CA PHE A 106 7.60 -31.33 -9.55
C PHE A 106 8.66 -32.05 -10.40
N GLN A 107 9.03 -33.29 -10.09
CA GLN A 107 9.89 -34.10 -10.97
C GLN A 107 9.20 -34.37 -12.31
N ARG A 108 7.93 -34.80 -12.30
CA ARG A 108 7.15 -35.03 -13.52
C ARG A 108 7.00 -33.76 -14.34
N TRP A 109 6.79 -32.62 -13.67
CA TRP A 109 6.70 -31.32 -14.31
C TRP A 109 8.02 -30.91 -14.98
N GLU A 110 9.14 -30.96 -14.27
CA GLU A 110 10.49 -30.67 -14.78
C GLU A 110 10.89 -31.58 -15.96
N ASP A 111 10.51 -32.85 -15.91
CA ASP A 111 10.82 -33.83 -16.94
C ASP A 111 9.78 -33.86 -18.07
N CYS A 112 8.70 -33.09 -17.99
CA CYS A 112 7.59 -33.15 -18.93
C CYS A 112 8.05 -33.06 -20.40
N PRO A 113 8.88 -32.06 -20.80
CA PRO A 113 9.36 -31.95 -22.18
C PRO A 113 10.21 -33.12 -22.67
N ARG A 114 10.73 -33.97 -21.77
CA ARG A 114 11.61 -35.10 -22.09
C ARG A 114 10.93 -36.44 -21.93
N SER A 115 9.85 -36.51 -21.15
CA SER A 115 9.25 -37.77 -20.69
C SER A 115 7.77 -37.93 -21.04
N ILE A 116 7.09 -36.86 -21.49
CA ILE A 116 5.67 -36.90 -21.90
C ILE A 116 5.58 -36.48 -23.38
N PRO A 117 5.16 -37.38 -24.28
CA PRO A 117 5.01 -37.06 -25.70
C PRO A 117 4.11 -35.85 -25.92
N GLY A 118 4.58 -34.87 -26.69
CA GLY A 118 3.87 -33.63 -27.00
C GLY A 118 4.09 -32.51 -25.98
N CYS A 119 4.70 -32.79 -24.83
CA CYS A 119 5.00 -31.74 -23.86
C CYS A 119 6.19 -30.87 -24.28
N GLU A 120 7.10 -31.39 -25.11
CA GLU A 120 8.24 -30.66 -25.69
C GLU A 120 7.82 -29.42 -26.49
N HIS A 121 6.57 -29.40 -26.97
CA HIS A 121 5.93 -28.25 -27.60
C HIS A 121 6.01 -26.99 -26.73
N TRP A 122 5.94 -27.15 -25.41
CA TRP A 122 5.98 -26.05 -24.43
C TRP A 122 7.40 -25.63 -24.03
N ASN A 123 8.46 -26.20 -24.64
CA ASN A 123 9.83 -25.73 -24.37
C ASN A 123 9.99 -24.23 -24.64
N PHE A 124 9.43 -23.74 -25.76
CA PHE A 124 9.51 -22.33 -26.18
C PHE A 124 8.16 -21.71 -26.53
N LYS A 125 7.09 -22.50 -26.59
CA LYS A 125 5.75 -21.96 -26.82
C LYS A 125 5.23 -21.35 -25.51
N TRP A 126 4.83 -20.10 -25.57
CA TRP A 126 4.11 -19.44 -24.48
C TRP A 126 2.81 -20.21 -24.13
N ALA A 127 2.49 -20.49 -22.85
CA ALA A 127 3.10 -20.00 -21.61
C ALA A 127 4.09 -20.99 -20.94
N HIS A 128 4.70 -21.89 -21.72
CA HIS A 128 5.78 -22.78 -21.28
C HIS A 128 5.37 -23.78 -20.19
N GLU A 129 6.11 -23.80 -19.07
CA GLU A 129 5.88 -24.67 -17.92
C GLU A 129 4.48 -24.52 -17.32
N GLN A 130 3.90 -23.30 -17.36
CA GLN A 130 2.53 -23.02 -16.97
C GLN A 130 1.52 -23.85 -17.77
N SER A 131 1.64 -23.79 -19.10
CA SER A 131 0.78 -24.54 -20.01
C SER A 131 1.02 -26.04 -19.87
N ALA A 132 2.28 -26.47 -19.71
CA ALA A 132 2.61 -27.87 -19.50
C ALA A 132 1.95 -28.45 -18.23
N PHE A 133 1.89 -27.69 -17.13
CA PHE A 133 1.21 -28.14 -15.93
C PHE A 133 -0.27 -28.39 -16.18
N SER A 134 -0.94 -27.42 -16.77
CA SER A 134 -2.39 -27.46 -16.99
C SER A 134 -2.78 -28.50 -18.05
N HIS A 135 -1.95 -28.72 -19.07
CA HIS A 135 -2.26 -29.68 -20.14
C HIS A 135 -1.91 -31.12 -19.80
N TYR A 136 -0.91 -31.35 -18.94
CA TYR A 136 -0.38 -32.68 -18.67
C TYR A 136 -0.34 -33.01 -17.18
N ILE A 137 0.37 -32.21 -16.38
CA ILE A 137 0.73 -32.60 -15.01
C ILE A 137 -0.47 -32.67 -14.08
N ARG A 138 -1.40 -31.71 -14.14
CA ARG A 138 -2.58 -31.71 -13.25
C ARG A 138 -3.40 -33.00 -13.35
N TYR A 139 -3.38 -33.67 -14.49
CA TYR A 139 -4.13 -34.91 -14.72
C TYR A 139 -3.44 -36.15 -14.14
N GLU A 140 -2.13 -36.12 -13.92
CA GLU A 140 -1.41 -37.18 -13.20
C GLU A 140 -1.61 -37.07 -11.67
N PHE A 141 -2.01 -35.90 -11.18
CA PHE A 141 -2.18 -35.57 -9.76
C PHE A 141 -3.58 -35.04 -9.46
N ASN A 142 -4.56 -35.93 -9.56
CA ASN A 142 -5.98 -35.60 -9.58
C ASN A 142 -6.74 -36.02 -8.31
N ARG A 143 -6.06 -36.23 -7.17
CA ARG A 143 -6.77 -36.43 -5.90
C ARG A 143 -7.46 -35.13 -5.53
N THR A 144 -8.56 -35.22 -4.77
CA THR A 144 -9.44 -34.10 -4.42
C THR A 144 -8.70 -32.86 -3.91
N HIS A 145 -7.60 -33.02 -3.18
CA HIS A 145 -6.86 -31.92 -2.59
C HIS A 145 -5.49 -31.66 -3.26
N ASP A 146 -5.07 -32.47 -4.25
CA ASP A 146 -3.69 -32.40 -4.79
C ASP A 146 -3.36 -31.00 -5.35
N VAL A 147 -4.27 -30.44 -6.15
CA VAL A 147 -4.13 -29.13 -6.80
C VAL A 147 -5.27 -28.23 -6.33
N LYS A 148 -4.93 -27.13 -5.67
CA LYS A 148 -5.87 -26.12 -5.20
C LYS A 148 -5.91 -24.93 -6.14
N ASN A 149 -7.12 -24.45 -6.41
CA ASN A 149 -7.36 -23.39 -7.35
C ASN A 149 -7.64 -22.10 -6.58
N ILE A 150 -6.82 -21.10 -6.81
CA ILE A 150 -7.02 -19.77 -6.25
C ILE A 150 -7.85 -18.97 -7.28
N PRO A 151 -8.94 -18.28 -6.88
CA PRO A 151 -9.64 -17.38 -7.77
C PRO A 151 -8.67 -16.36 -8.39
N CYS A 152 -8.76 -16.11 -9.69
CA CYS A 152 -7.82 -15.19 -10.35
C CYS A 152 -7.85 -13.80 -9.68
N ASN A 153 -9.03 -13.32 -9.28
CA ASN A 153 -9.19 -12.05 -8.58
C ASN A 153 -8.38 -11.94 -7.28
N HIS A 154 -8.05 -13.07 -6.64
CA HIS A 154 -7.25 -13.06 -5.42
C HIS A 154 -5.75 -12.99 -5.69
N ALA A 155 -5.26 -13.59 -6.77
CA ALA A 155 -3.82 -13.83 -6.93
C ALA A 155 -3.28 -13.78 -8.38
N ASN A 156 -4.02 -13.18 -9.31
CA ASN A 156 -3.58 -12.94 -10.69
C ASN A 156 -4.20 -11.65 -11.26
N GLY A 157 -3.50 -11.03 -12.21
CA GLY A 157 -3.86 -9.72 -12.75
C GLY A 157 -3.60 -8.58 -11.76
N ASN A 158 -4.09 -7.40 -12.10
CA ASN A 158 -3.94 -6.18 -11.30
C ASN A 158 -5.06 -5.19 -11.62
N GLU A 159 -5.17 -4.12 -10.82
CA GLU A 159 -6.14 -3.04 -11.00
C GLU A 159 -6.00 -2.24 -12.32
N TYR A 160 -4.87 -2.36 -13.01
CA TYR A 160 -4.63 -1.67 -14.30
C TYR A 160 -5.04 -2.51 -15.50
N SER A 161 -5.29 -3.80 -15.29
CA SER A 161 -5.55 -4.76 -16.35
C SER A 161 -6.87 -4.42 -17.04
N ALA A 162 -6.83 -4.38 -18.39
CA ALA A 162 -7.95 -3.96 -19.21
C ALA A 162 -8.55 -2.59 -18.80
N ASN A 163 -7.68 -1.62 -18.42
CA ASN A 163 -8.09 -0.30 -17.93
C ASN A 163 -9.04 -0.39 -16.71
N GLY A 164 -8.76 -1.31 -15.78
CA GLY A 164 -9.55 -1.53 -14.56
C GLY A 164 -10.80 -2.39 -14.74
N GLN A 165 -11.07 -2.87 -15.96
CA GLN A 165 -12.28 -3.67 -16.25
C GLN A 165 -12.03 -5.20 -16.17
N CYS A 166 -10.82 -5.64 -15.83
CA CYS A 166 -10.51 -7.06 -15.70
C CYS A 166 -11.15 -7.65 -14.43
N GLU A 167 -11.76 -8.82 -14.46
CA GLU A 167 -12.28 -9.44 -13.23
C GLU A 167 -11.16 -9.94 -12.30
N CYS A 168 -9.96 -10.17 -12.84
CA CYS A 168 -8.80 -10.61 -12.09
C CYS A 168 -7.97 -9.39 -11.65
N GLN A 169 -8.23 -8.88 -10.44
CA GLN A 169 -7.62 -7.66 -9.91
C GLN A 169 -6.38 -7.92 -9.04
N GLY A 170 -6.09 -9.17 -8.69
CA GLY A 170 -4.92 -9.52 -7.88
C GLY A 170 -4.97 -8.93 -6.45
N VAL A 171 -6.13 -9.06 -5.78
CA VAL A 171 -6.43 -8.41 -4.49
C VAL A 171 -5.42 -8.73 -3.38
N PHE A 172 -4.88 -9.96 -3.31
CA PHE A 172 -3.87 -10.34 -2.32
C PHE A 172 -2.47 -10.51 -2.92
N VAL A 173 -2.42 -11.01 -4.17
CA VAL A 173 -1.21 -11.09 -4.97
C VAL A 173 -1.49 -10.49 -6.33
N SER A 174 -0.91 -9.33 -6.59
CA SER A 174 -1.03 -8.64 -7.86
C SER A 174 0.06 -9.12 -8.81
N HIS A 175 -0.32 -9.66 -9.95
CA HIS A 175 0.60 -10.22 -10.95
C HIS A 175 0.57 -9.35 -12.22
N ASN A 176 1.63 -8.58 -12.43
CA ASN A 176 1.69 -7.44 -13.35
C ASN A 176 2.22 -7.80 -14.74
N TRP A 177 1.89 -8.97 -15.27
CA TRP A 177 2.45 -9.51 -16.52
C TRP A 177 2.22 -8.62 -17.75
N LYS A 178 1.14 -7.82 -17.78
CA LYS A 178 0.85 -6.81 -18.83
C LYS A 178 1.30 -5.38 -18.48
N ASN A 179 1.29 -5.02 -17.20
CA ASN A 179 1.61 -3.68 -16.71
C ASN A 179 2.83 -3.75 -15.78
N LYS A 180 3.93 -4.34 -16.25
CA LYS A 180 5.11 -4.63 -15.41
C LYS A 180 5.71 -3.38 -14.77
N ASP A 181 5.54 -2.23 -15.42
CA ASP A 181 5.92 -0.90 -14.94
C ASP A 181 5.20 -0.50 -13.64
N LYS A 182 4.05 -1.11 -13.34
CA LYS A 182 3.24 -0.88 -12.14
C LYS A 182 3.65 -1.70 -10.93
N THR A 183 4.55 -2.66 -11.10
CA THR A 183 5.03 -3.53 -10.00
C THR A 183 5.64 -2.72 -8.85
N PRO A 184 6.53 -1.72 -9.09
CA PRO A 184 7.08 -0.92 -8.00
C PRO A 184 5.99 -0.11 -7.29
N GLU A 185 5.09 0.54 -8.05
CA GLU A 185 3.96 1.30 -7.54
C GLU A 185 3.10 0.45 -6.60
N LEU A 186 2.66 -0.73 -7.04
CA LEU A 186 1.81 -1.62 -6.23
C LEU A 186 2.52 -2.18 -4.98
N LEU A 187 3.79 -2.58 -5.11
CA LEU A 187 4.58 -3.04 -3.96
C LEU A 187 4.77 -1.94 -2.92
N SER A 188 4.92 -0.71 -3.40
CA SER A 188 5.24 0.43 -2.57
C SER A 188 4.03 1.01 -1.84
N ARG A 189 2.84 0.95 -2.44
CA ARG A 189 1.57 1.20 -1.74
C ARG A 189 1.35 0.23 -0.59
N SER A 190 1.76 -1.02 -0.77
CA SER A 190 1.66 -2.06 0.26
C SER A 190 2.62 -1.86 1.44
N GLN A 191 3.42 -0.79 1.43
CA GLN A 191 4.37 -0.42 2.48
C GLN A 191 3.94 0.88 3.14
N MET A 192 3.78 0.84 4.47
CA MET A 192 3.72 2.04 5.31
C MET A 192 5.03 2.81 5.24
N ALA A 193 4.97 4.14 5.30
CA ALA A 193 6.17 4.95 5.45
C ALA A 193 6.82 4.70 6.83
N ALA A 194 8.06 4.21 6.84
CA ALA A 194 8.80 3.98 8.08
C ALA A 194 9.08 5.31 8.79
N ILE A 195 9.23 5.31 10.13
CA ILE A 195 9.58 6.54 10.88
C ILE A 195 10.85 7.19 10.34
N SER A 196 11.81 6.41 9.84
CA SER A 196 12.98 6.97 9.17
C SER A 196 12.64 7.80 7.95
N GLU A 197 11.69 7.35 7.12
CA GLU A 197 11.26 8.04 5.90
C GLU A 197 10.48 9.32 6.23
N LEU A 198 9.59 9.26 7.23
CA LEU A 198 8.88 10.46 7.73
C LEU A 198 9.89 11.52 8.18
N ILE A 199 10.89 11.10 8.96
CA ILE A 199 11.95 11.97 9.48
C ILE A 199 12.84 12.51 8.35
N ASP A 200 13.25 11.66 7.41
CA ASP A 200 14.10 12.08 6.29
C ASP A 200 13.39 13.07 5.38
N PHE A 201 12.07 12.94 5.24
CA PHE A 201 11.28 13.90 4.48
C PHE A 201 11.31 15.31 5.11
N VAL A 202 11.13 15.40 6.43
CA VAL A 202 11.13 16.69 7.15
C VAL A 202 12.53 17.24 7.44
N TRP A 203 13.57 16.40 7.31
CA TRP A 203 14.97 16.77 7.48
C TRP A 203 15.54 17.40 6.20
N LYS A 204 15.70 18.72 6.16
CA LYS A 204 16.19 19.47 4.99
C LYS A 204 17.51 20.22 5.28
N PRO A 205 18.64 19.51 5.50
CA PRO A 205 19.93 20.15 5.69
C PRO A 205 20.39 20.87 4.41
N PRO A 206 21.21 21.93 4.52
CA PRO A 206 21.73 22.66 3.38
C PRO A 206 22.56 21.74 2.48
N ARG A 207 22.21 21.69 1.19
CA ARG A 207 23.02 21.03 0.16
C ARG A 207 24.23 21.92 -0.16
N GLN A 208 25.45 21.53 0.24
CA GLN A 208 26.67 22.22 -0.17
C GLN A 208 27.30 21.54 -1.39
N PRO A 209 27.38 22.20 -2.55
CA PRO A 209 28.06 21.64 -3.72
C PRO A 209 29.57 21.50 -3.47
N GLY A 210 30.13 20.33 -3.77
CA GLY A 210 31.57 20.21 -4.04
C GLY A 210 32.51 19.94 -2.86
N VAL A 211 32.02 19.65 -1.65
CA VAL A 211 32.88 19.19 -0.55
C VAL A 211 32.34 17.89 0.03
N VAL A 212 33.15 16.83 0.02
CA VAL A 212 32.89 15.59 0.76
C VAL A 212 33.01 15.91 2.26
N ARG A 213 31.95 16.48 2.85
CA ARG A 213 31.80 16.56 4.30
C ARG A 213 30.90 15.43 4.78
N ARG A 214 31.19 14.95 5.99
CA ARG A 214 30.34 13.96 6.69
C ARG A 214 28.88 14.47 6.72
N PRO A 215 27.89 13.57 6.53
CA PRO A 215 26.48 13.92 6.72
C PRO A 215 26.27 14.63 8.06
N LEU A 216 25.45 15.68 8.07
CA LEU A 216 25.06 16.33 9.33
C LEU A 216 24.26 15.33 10.17
N ASP A 217 24.64 15.21 11.44
CA ASP A 217 23.96 14.31 12.37
C ASP A 217 22.65 14.96 12.86
N ARG A 218 21.52 14.42 12.41
CA ARG A 218 20.17 14.91 12.74
C ARG A 218 19.80 14.74 14.22
N THR A 219 20.55 13.93 14.98
CA THR A 219 20.31 13.69 16.42
C THR A 219 20.88 14.80 17.31
N LEU A 220 21.74 15.67 16.77
CA LEU A 220 22.35 16.75 17.52
C LEU A 220 21.39 17.95 17.67
N PRO A 221 21.20 18.51 18.89
CA PRO A 221 20.26 19.62 19.11
C PRO A 221 20.54 20.87 18.25
N GLU A 222 21.79 21.20 17.98
CA GLU A 222 22.21 22.35 17.15
C GLU A 222 21.73 22.26 15.70
N ASN A 223 21.38 21.05 15.26
CA ASN A 223 20.93 20.74 13.93
C ASN A 223 19.40 20.74 13.79
N SER A 224 18.66 20.90 14.91
CA SER A 224 17.19 20.96 14.94
C SER A 224 16.58 21.98 13.97
N LYS A 225 17.28 23.09 13.72
CA LYS A 225 16.88 24.15 12.76
C LYS A 225 16.72 23.71 11.30
N TYR A 226 17.22 22.52 10.94
CA TYR A 226 17.09 21.98 9.58
C TYR A 226 15.85 21.10 9.42
N PHE A 227 15.10 20.85 10.49
CA PHE A 227 13.80 20.22 10.41
C PHE A 227 12.74 21.23 9.98
N ARG A 228 11.88 20.81 9.04
CA ARG A 228 10.68 21.55 8.66
C ARG A 228 9.47 21.04 9.43
N ASN A 229 8.51 21.92 9.63
CA ASN A 229 7.19 21.52 10.12
C ASN A 229 6.46 20.71 9.02
N TRP A 230 5.61 19.79 9.45
CA TRP A 230 4.73 19.01 8.58
C TRP A 230 3.27 19.14 9.02
N GLY A 231 2.34 18.70 8.18
CA GLY A 231 0.90 18.87 8.36
C GLY A 231 0.31 19.69 7.22
N PHE A 232 -0.80 20.38 7.46
CA PHE A 232 -1.60 21.02 6.40
C PHE A 232 -1.94 22.47 6.73
N THR A 233 -2.12 23.25 5.67
CA THR A 233 -2.83 24.54 5.75
C THR A 233 -4.34 24.28 5.68
N VAL A 234 -5.11 24.91 6.56
CA VAL A 234 -6.57 24.76 6.65
C VAL A 234 -7.24 26.09 6.31
N TYR A 235 -7.99 26.12 5.21
CA TYR A 235 -8.74 27.28 4.76
C TYR A 235 -10.16 27.24 5.29
N ARG A 236 -10.56 28.29 6.01
CA ARG A 236 -11.94 28.52 6.39
C ARG A 236 -12.62 29.39 5.34
N THR A 237 -13.67 28.89 4.69
CA THR A 237 -14.39 29.65 3.65
C THR A 237 -15.82 30.03 4.05
N TYR A 238 -16.22 29.76 5.30
CA TYR A 238 -17.54 30.13 5.82
C TYR A 238 -17.47 30.84 7.18
N TYR A 239 -18.18 31.96 7.27
CA TYR A 239 -18.14 32.87 8.42
C TYR A 239 -19.54 33.22 8.96
N GLY A 240 -20.46 32.25 8.97
CA GLY A 240 -21.81 32.45 9.52
C GLY A 240 -21.89 32.44 11.05
N PRO A 241 -23.09 32.66 11.62
CA PRO A 241 -23.31 32.57 13.06
C PRO A 241 -22.86 31.21 13.61
N GLU A 242 -22.21 31.21 14.78
CA GLU A 242 -21.66 30.02 15.47
C GLU A 242 -20.51 29.28 14.74
N SER A 243 -20.13 29.70 13.53
CA SER A 243 -19.05 29.04 12.77
C SER A 243 -17.68 29.12 13.47
N ASP A 244 -17.41 30.18 14.25
CA ASP A 244 -16.19 30.29 15.07
C ASP A 244 -16.04 29.15 16.09
N LYS A 245 -17.15 28.74 16.71
CA LYS A 245 -17.14 27.65 17.69
C LYS A 245 -16.74 26.33 17.01
N HIS A 246 -17.38 26.02 15.88
CA HIS A 246 -17.15 24.77 15.15
C HIS A 246 -15.79 24.75 14.47
N TRP A 247 -15.30 25.89 13.99
CA TRP A 247 -13.94 26.06 13.48
C TRP A 247 -12.89 25.71 14.54
N ASN A 248 -13.01 26.25 15.75
CA ASN A 248 -12.08 25.95 16.84
C ASN A 248 -12.13 24.46 17.25
N ILE A 249 -13.34 23.87 17.34
CA ILE A 249 -13.51 22.43 17.62
C ILE A 249 -12.79 21.59 16.56
N LEU A 250 -12.99 21.91 15.28
CA LEU A 250 -12.38 21.20 14.16
C LEU A 250 -10.85 21.23 14.23
N LEU A 251 -10.25 22.41 14.44
CA LEU A 251 -8.79 22.56 14.53
C LEU A 251 -8.19 21.79 15.73
N ASP A 252 -8.82 21.89 16.90
CA ASP A 252 -8.36 21.19 18.10
C ASP A 252 -8.46 19.67 17.94
N LEU A 253 -9.57 19.19 17.37
CA LEU A 253 -9.82 17.78 17.16
C LEU A 253 -8.87 17.17 16.12
N MET A 254 -8.67 17.82 14.97
CA MET A 254 -7.68 17.37 13.98
C MET A 254 -6.28 17.30 14.57
N ARG A 255 -5.89 18.29 15.40
CA ARG A 255 -4.59 18.28 16.07
C ARG A 255 -4.43 17.12 17.02
N GLN A 256 -5.43 16.89 17.88
CA GLN A 256 -5.39 15.79 18.85
C GLN A 256 -5.42 14.43 18.16
N GLN A 257 -6.32 14.22 17.20
CA GLN A 257 -6.45 12.96 16.49
C GLN A 257 -5.20 12.62 15.69
N THR A 258 -4.57 13.58 15.02
CA THR A 258 -3.33 13.31 14.26
C THR A 258 -2.19 12.89 15.20
N LEU A 259 -2.05 13.55 16.34
CA LEU A 259 -1.02 13.19 17.34
C LEU A 259 -1.28 11.82 17.98
N LEU A 260 -2.56 11.45 18.16
CA LEU A 260 -2.97 10.12 18.63
C LEU A 260 -2.73 9.04 17.57
N ALA A 261 -3.01 9.31 16.30
CA ALA A 261 -2.77 8.38 15.19
C ALA A 261 -1.29 7.96 15.10
N LEU A 262 -0.37 8.88 15.38
CA LEU A 262 1.07 8.59 15.50
C LEU A 262 1.43 7.62 16.64
N GLY A 263 0.48 7.32 17.54
CA GLY A 263 0.60 6.24 18.52
C GLY A 263 0.72 4.86 17.87
N TYR A 264 0.28 4.70 16.62
CA TYR A 264 0.51 3.47 15.85
C TYR A 264 2.01 3.14 15.78
N HIS A 265 2.84 4.14 15.51
CA HIS A 265 4.31 4.02 15.46
C HIS A 265 4.97 3.80 16.82
N GLU A 266 4.22 3.76 17.93
CA GLU A 266 4.77 3.40 19.25
C GLU A 266 4.77 1.88 19.51
N ASP A 267 4.15 1.10 18.61
CA ASP A 267 4.07 -0.36 18.69
C ASP A 267 5.47 -1.02 18.69
N GLU A 268 5.63 -2.01 19.55
CA GLU A 268 6.90 -2.70 19.75
C GLU A 268 7.34 -3.50 18.50
N SER A 269 6.39 -4.06 17.76
CA SER A 269 6.66 -4.81 16.53
C SER A 269 7.21 -3.92 15.41
N LEU A 270 6.76 -2.67 15.33
CA LEU A 270 7.23 -1.71 14.33
C LEU A 270 8.66 -1.26 14.62
N TRP A 271 8.96 -0.97 15.89
CA TRP A 271 10.35 -0.74 16.33
C TRP A 271 11.24 -1.94 15.98
N GLU A 272 10.81 -3.16 16.28
CA GLU A 272 11.60 -4.36 16.00
C GLU A 272 11.85 -4.54 14.49
N ASN A 273 10.86 -4.23 13.66
CA ASN A 273 10.99 -4.26 12.21
C ASN A 273 12.05 -3.24 11.75
N ASP A 274 11.93 -1.97 12.16
CA ASP A 274 12.90 -0.91 11.84
C ASP A 274 14.33 -1.24 12.32
N HIS A 275 14.45 -1.90 13.47
CA HIS A 275 15.75 -2.33 14.01
C HIS A 275 16.38 -3.49 13.21
N LYS A 276 15.57 -4.40 12.65
CA LYS A 276 16.02 -5.61 11.92
C LYS A 276 16.48 -5.32 10.48
N TRP A 277 16.18 -4.14 9.91
CA TRP A 277 16.65 -3.76 8.57
C TRP A 277 18.17 -3.54 8.54
N GLU A 278 18.85 -3.97 7.46
CA GLU A 278 20.33 -3.94 7.33
C GLU A 278 20.96 -2.53 7.53
N VAL A 279 20.19 -1.46 7.33
CA VAL A 279 20.64 -0.06 7.47
C VAL A 279 20.31 0.50 8.87
N GLY A 280 19.64 -0.28 9.74
CA GLY A 280 19.14 0.03 11.08
C GLY A 280 19.45 1.43 11.58
N TRP A 281 18.60 2.40 11.22
CA TRP A 281 18.79 3.82 11.53
C TRP A 281 18.86 4.11 13.04
N TYR A 282 18.29 3.21 13.84
CA TYR A 282 18.12 3.39 15.27
C TYR A 282 18.79 2.24 16.04
N LYS A 283 19.78 2.60 16.86
CA LYS A 283 20.57 1.66 17.67
C LYS A 283 19.90 1.27 18.99
N SER A 284 18.81 1.92 19.36
CA SER A 284 18.03 1.63 20.57
C SER A 284 16.59 2.13 20.44
N LYS A 285 15.67 1.48 21.15
CA LYS A 285 14.25 1.87 21.23
C LYS A 285 14.09 3.32 21.72
N ALA A 286 14.95 3.76 22.64
CA ALA A 286 14.97 5.14 23.12
C ALA A 286 15.29 6.15 22.01
N ALA A 287 16.22 5.82 21.10
CA ALA A 287 16.55 6.69 19.97
C ALA A 287 15.38 6.78 18.96
N TYR A 288 14.72 5.64 18.70
CA TYR A 288 13.52 5.60 17.86
C TYR A 288 12.38 6.44 18.44
N LEU A 289 12.03 6.23 19.71
CA LEU A 289 10.98 7.01 20.38
C LEU A 289 11.32 8.50 20.50
N SER A 290 12.61 8.84 20.68
CA SER A 290 13.04 10.25 20.65
C SER A 290 12.78 10.90 19.29
N GLN A 291 13.00 10.16 18.21
CA GLN A 291 12.80 10.65 16.84
C GLN A 291 11.31 10.73 16.50
N LEU A 292 10.51 9.74 16.91
CA LEU A 292 9.05 9.80 16.83
C LEU A 292 8.50 11.03 17.58
N ASN A 293 8.99 11.29 18.79
CA ASN A 293 8.61 12.49 19.55
C ASN A 293 9.03 13.79 18.85
N GLN A 294 10.20 13.81 18.21
CA GLN A 294 10.61 14.95 17.39
C GLN A 294 9.66 15.15 16.21
N PHE A 295 9.25 14.07 15.52
CA PHE A 295 8.27 14.14 14.44
C PHE A 295 6.92 14.69 14.93
N LYS A 296 6.40 14.19 16.05
CA LYS A 296 5.20 14.71 16.72
C LYS A 296 5.30 16.22 16.97
N ASN A 297 6.44 16.68 17.46
CA ASN A 297 6.67 18.10 17.77
C ASN A 297 6.77 19.01 16.54
N LEU A 298 6.96 18.46 15.34
CA LEU A 298 7.00 19.20 14.07
C LEU A 298 5.62 19.34 13.42
N PHE A 299 4.59 18.65 13.93
CA PHE A 299 3.24 18.72 13.36
C PHE A 299 2.60 20.10 13.56
N ARG A 300 2.06 20.68 12.49
CA ARG A 300 1.38 21.97 12.48
C ARG A 300 0.13 21.91 11.61
N LEU A 301 -0.90 22.64 12.05
CA LEU A 301 -2.05 23.01 11.23
C LEU A 301 -2.04 24.52 11.11
N ASP A 302 -1.85 25.03 9.89
CA ASP A 302 -1.78 26.46 9.63
C ASP A 302 -3.17 26.97 9.25
N ALA A 303 -3.84 27.63 10.20
CA ALA A 303 -5.17 28.18 9.99
C ALA A 303 -5.12 29.44 9.09
N ARG A 304 -5.86 29.41 7.97
CA ARG A 304 -6.11 30.57 7.09
C ARG A 304 -7.57 30.97 7.26
N GLU A 305 -7.78 32.10 7.93
CA GLU A 305 -9.11 32.53 8.38
C GLU A 305 -9.42 34.01 8.14
N ASP A 306 -8.74 34.66 7.18
CA ASP A 306 -9.09 36.03 6.76
C ASP A 306 -10.41 36.06 5.97
N ALA A 307 -11.50 36.41 6.66
CA ALA A 307 -12.84 36.50 6.09
C ALA A 307 -12.94 37.44 4.88
N SER A 308 -12.11 38.50 4.82
CA SER A 308 -12.15 39.47 3.72
C SER A 308 -11.67 38.88 2.39
N LEU A 309 -10.89 37.80 2.46
CA LEU A 309 -10.34 37.08 1.32
C LEU A 309 -11.08 35.77 1.05
N LEU A 310 -11.54 35.09 2.11
CA LEU A 310 -11.93 33.67 2.05
C LEU A 310 -13.44 33.41 2.10
N ASP A 311 -14.25 34.36 2.58
CA ASP A 311 -15.68 34.12 2.78
C ASP A 311 -16.41 33.83 1.45
N GLY A 312 -17.09 32.68 1.39
CA GLY A 312 -17.85 32.22 0.24
C GLY A 312 -17.01 31.63 -0.92
N LEU A 313 -15.70 31.44 -0.76
CA LEU A 313 -14.89 30.79 -1.80
C LEU A 313 -15.29 29.32 -1.98
N ASP A 314 -15.50 28.94 -3.25
CA ASP A 314 -15.65 27.55 -3.65
C ASP A 314 -14.28 26.85 -3.82
N ILE A 315 -14.30 25.54 -4.03
CA ILE A 315 -13.08 24.74 -4.18
C ILE A 315 -12.21 25.24 -5.33
N ALA A 316 -12.79 25.63 -6.46
CA ALA A 316 -12.05 26.15 -7.60
C ALA A 316 -11.30 27.45 -7.25
N SER A 317 -11.98 28.39 -6.58
CA SER A 317 -11.39 29.65 -6.13
C SER A 317 -10.31 29.44 -5.07
N VAL A 318 -10.49 28.47 -4.17
CA VAL A 318 -9.45 28.07 -3.20
C VAL A 318 -8.21 27.55 -3.92
N ARG A 319 -8.35 26.74 -4.99
CA ARG A 319 -7.20 26.25 -5.77
C ARG A 319 -6.42 27.40 -6.41
N GLU A 320 -7.12 28.34 -7.04
CA GLU A 320 -6.50 29.52 -7.64
C GLU A 320 -5.73 30.35 -6.60
N LEU A 321 -6.33 30.57 -5.43
CA LEU A 321 -5.68 31.27 -4.32
C LEU A 321 -4.44 30.52 -3.85
N CYS A 322 -4.54 29.21 -3.64
CA CYS A 322 -3.42 28.37 -3.19
C CYS A 322 -2.26 28.39 -4.19
N LEU A 323 -2.53 28.32 -5.50
CA LEU A 323 -1.50 28.42 -6.54
C LEU A 323 -0.78 29.77 -6.50
N LYS A 324 -1.52 30.86 -6.32
CA LYS A 324 -0.94 32.19 -6.16
C LYS A 324 -0.07 32.27 -4.91
N GLU A 325 -0.60 31.89 -3.75
CA GLU A 325 0.12 31.93 -2.48
C GLU A 325 1.36 31.03 -2.50
N HIS A 326 1.29 29.85 -3.11
CA HIS A 326 2.44 28.96 -3.28
C HIS A 326 3.55 29.63 -4.10
N SER A 327 3.20 30.35 -5.17
CA SER A 327 4.19 31.03 -6.01
C SER A 327 4.85 32.25 -5.35
N GLU A 328 4.15 32.88 -4.39
CA GLU A 328 4.60 34.09 -3.70
C GLU A 328 5.33 33.79 -2.37
N ALA A 329 5.29 32.55 -1.88
CA ALA A 329 5.84 32.16 -0.58
C ALA A 329 7.38 32.12 -0.56
N GLU A 330 8.01 32.96 0.28
CA GLU A 330 9.46 32.93 0.53
C GLU A 330 9.89 31.71 1.39
N GLU A 331 9.06 31.33 2.36
CA GLU A 331 9.19 30.09 3.11
C GLU A 331 8.10 29.11 2.66
N LYS A 332 8.51 27.88 2.33
CA LYS A 332 7.53 26.84 1.97
C LYS A 332 6.66 26.54 3.20
N LEU A 333 5.34 26.62 3.00
CA LEU A 333 4.27 26.22 3.92
C LEU A 333 4.50 24.82 4.51
N THR A 334 3.72 24.45 5.54
CA THR A 334 3.67 23.09 6.13
C THR A 334 3.83 21.98 5.08
N GLY A 335 4.52 20.88 5.41
CA GLY A 335 4.92 19.82 4.48
C GLY A 335 3.89 19.39 3.42
N ALA A 336 2.58 19.45 3.66
CA ALA A 336 1.56 19.18 2.64
C ALA A 336 1.53 20.15 1.45
N ALA A 337 2.07 21.36 1.60
CA ALA A 337 2.29 22.26 0.47
C ALA A 337 3.41 21.78 -0.45
N GLU A 338 4.36 20.96 0.02
CA GLU A 338 5.29 20.24 -0.86
C GLU A 338 4.53 19.22 -1.74
N PHE A 339 3.38 18.73 -1.27
CA PHE A 339 2.49 17.81 -2.01
C PHE A 339 1.41 18.53 -2.84
N CYS A 340 1.31 19.85 -2.76
CA CYS A 340 0.22 20.65 -3.35
C CYS A 340 -1.20 20.34 -2.82
N PHE A 341 -1.32 20.02 -1.52
CA PHE A 341 -2.61 19.79 -0.85
C PHE A 341 -2.91 20.78 0.26
N VAL A 342 -4.19 21.13 0.41
CA VAL A 342 -4.73 21.92 1.53
C VAL A 342 -6.00 21.27 2.08
N LEU A 343 -6.41 21.69 3.27
CA LEU A 343 -7.70 21.34 3.85
C LEU A 343 -8.67 22.52 3.73
N VAL A 344 -9.95 22.26 3.49
CA VAL A 344 -10.99 23.29 3.36
C VAL A 344 -12.16 22.99 4.30
N ALA A 345 -12.47 23.97 5.16
CA ALA A 345 -13.65 23.99 6.01
C ALA A 345 -14.65 25.03 5.47
N ASP A 346 -15.55 24.56 4.62
CA ASP A 346 -16.65 25.35 4.08
C ASP A 346 -17.91 25.24 4.95
N GLU A 347 -19.02 25.80 4.47
CA GLU A 347 -20.28 25.77 5.21
C GLU A 347 -20.76 24.35 5.51
N ALA A 348 -20.60 23.41 4.57
CA ALA A 348 -21.02 22.03 4.75
C ALA A 348 -20.21 21.37 5.87
N VAL A 349 -18.88 21.49 5.81
CA VAL A 349 -17.98 20.96 6.84
C VAL A 349 -18.31 21.52 8.21
N LEU A 350 -18.46 22.83 8.37
CA LEU A 350 -18.72 23.42 9.69
C LEU A 350 -20.11 23.06 10.24
N ARG A 351 -21.10 22.81 9.36
CA ARG A 351 -22.40 22.27 9.76
C ARG A 351 -22.33 20.80 10.16
N ASP A 352 -21.46 20.00 9.54
CA ASP A 352 -21.22 18.61 9.90
C ASP A 352 -20.57 18.54 11.30
N ILE A 353 -19.58 19.40 11.58
CA ILE A 353 -18.99 19.54 12.92
C ILE A 353 -20.03 19.94 13.96
N ALA A 354 -21.01 20.78 13.59
CA ALA A 354 -22.12 21.13 14.47
C ALA A 354 -23.06 19.96 14.79
N ARG A 355 -23.07 18.93 13.95
CA ARG A 355 -23.81 17.68 14.12
C ARG A 355 -22.97 16.54 14.67
N GLU A 356 -21.74 16.84 15.13
CA GLU A 356 -20.78 15.85 15.62
C GLU A 356 -20.31 14.87 14.53
N GLU A 357 -20.39 15.28 13.26
CA GLU A 357 -19.80 14.60 12.11
C GLU A 357 -18.44 15.22 11.81
N PHE A 358 -17.36 14.56 12.24
CA PHE A 358 -16.00 15.09 12.16
C PHE A 358 -15.34 14.78 10.81
N VAL A 359 -15.58 15.67 9.84
CA VAL A 359 -15.10 15.56 8.46
C VAL A 359 -14.40 16.85 8.01
N ILE A 360 -13.54 16.73 7.00
CA ILE A 360 -12.84 17.84 6.36
C ILE A 360 -12.68 17.55 4.86
N LYS A 361 -12.56 18.59 4.03
CA LYS A 361 -12.23 18.42 2.61
C LYS A 361 -10.72 18.52 2.40
N ALA A 362 -10.11 17.50 1.80
CA ALA A 362 -8.75 17.58 1.26
C ALA A 362 -8.81 17.99 -0.20
N VAL A 363 -8.04 19.01 -0.58
CA VAL A 363 -8.06 19.61 -1.92
C VAL A 363 -6.63 19.64 -2.46
N GLY A 364 -6.41 18.94 -3.57
CA GLY A 364 -5.21 19.12 -4.38
C GLY A 364 -5.38 20.33 -5.28
N TYR A 365 -4.50 21.32 -5.13
CA TYR A 365 -4.61 22.60 -5.86
C TYR A 365 -3.80 22.65 -7.15
N ASP A 366 -2.98 21.64 -7.41
CA ASP A 366 -2.34 21.43 -8.72
C ASP A 366 -3.06 20.39 -9.60
N TRP A 367 -4.21 19.87 -9.14
CA TRP A 367 -4.98 18.87 -9.86
C TRP A 367 -5.41 19.35 -11.25
N VAL A 368 -5.29 18.46 -12.22
CA VAL A 368 -5.84 18.66 -13.57
C VAL A 368 -6.74 17.49 -13.98
N GLN A 369 -7.74 17.76 -14.82
CA GLN A 369 -8.78 16.79 -15.23
C GLN A 369 -8.24 15.44 -15.78
N LYS A 370 -7.00 15.41 -16.26
CA LYS A 370 -6.36 14.19 -16.80
C LYS A 370 -5.91 13.20 -15.73
N GLU A 371 -5.87 13.60 -14.46
CA GLU A 371 -5.35 12.80 -13.35
C GLU A 371 -6.42 11.89 -12.71
N GLY A 372 -7.67 11.96 -13.19
CA GLY A 372 -8.80 11.19 -12.65
C GLY A 372 -9.47 11.86 -11.45
N GLY A 373 -10.68 11.40 -11.11
CA GLY A 373 -11.49 11.94 -10.02
C GLY A 373 -11.81 13.44 -10.19
N TRP A 374 -11.83 14.16 -9.07
CA TRP A 374 -12.14 15.61 -9.03
C TRP A 374 -11.08 16.43 -8.30
N GLY A 375 -9.97 15.81 -7.88
CA GLY A 375 -8.86 16.46 -7.18
C GLY A 375 -9.19 16.95 -5.77
N TRP A 376 -10.32 16.53 -5.21
CA TRP A 376 -10.68 16.77 -3.82
C TRP A 376 -11.60 15.66 -3.31
N VAL A 377 -11.58 15.43 -2.00
CA VAL A 377 -12.43 14.44 -1.33
C VAL A 377 -12.77 14.91 0.09
N ARG A 378 -13.84 14.39 0.68
CA ARG A 378 -14.08 14.49 2.12
C ARG A 378 -13.42 13.31 2.82
N LEU A 379 -12.75 13.52 3.94
CA LEU A 379 -12.23 12.45 4.79
C LEU A 379 -12.64 12.73 6.24
N HIS A 380 -12.62 11.69 7.08
CA HIS A 380 -12.73 11.91 8.50
C HIS A 380 -11.47 12.60 9.02
N THR A 381 -11.63 13.43 10.05
CA THR A 381 -10.51 14.14 10.68
C THR A 381 -9.45 13.20 11.28
N HIS A 382 -9.83 11.94 11.59
CA HIS A 382 -8.93 10.92 12.12
C HIS A 382 -8.02 10.27 11.06
N ASP A 383 -8.33 10.43 9.77
CA ASP A 383 -7.55 9.88 8.64
C ASP A 383 -6.47 10.86 8.15
N LEU A 384 -6.23 11.95 8.87
CA LEU A 384 -5.35 13.01 8.40
C LEU A 384 -3.88 12.58 8.31
N LEU A 385 -3.43 11.72 9.22
CA LEU A 385 -2.09 11.13 9.13
C LEU A 385 -1.97 10.20 7.93
N GLU A 386 -3.01 9.42 7.66
CA GLU A 386 -3.07 8.48 6.54
C GLU A 386 -3.00 9.20 5.20
N LEU A 387 -3.76 10.29 5.05
CA LEU A 387 -3.64 11.19 3.89
C LEU A 387 -2.21 11.70 3.74
N TRP A 388 -1.57 12.14 4.83
CA TRP A 388 -0.21 12.68 4.78
C TRP A 388 0.83 11.62 4.37
N GLU A 389 0.74 10.41 4.92
CA GLU A 389 1.63 9.29 4.58
C GLU A 389 1.42 8.81 3.14
N MET A 390 0.16 8.72 2.67
CA MET A 390 -0.14 8.41 1.26
C MET A 390 0.48 9.44 0.31
N LEU A 391 0.38 10.74 0.62
CA LEU A 391 0.99 11.80 -0.20
C LEU A 391 2.52 11.73 -0.18
N LEU A 392 3.12 11.43 0.98
CA LEU A 392 4.56 11.23 1.12
C LEU A 392 5.03 10.06 0.25
N LEU A 393 4.40 8.90 0.39
CA LEU A 393 4.71 7.72 -0.40
C LEU A 393 4.57 8.04 -1.88
N SER A 394 3.48 8.71 -2.26
CA SER A 394 3.26 9.13 -3.64
C SER A 394 4.43 9.92 -4.22
N GLN A 395 4.99 10.85 -3.44
CA GLN A 395 6.16 11.62 -3.82
C GLN A 395 7.46 10.80 -3.82
N LEU A 396 7.69 9.96 -2.81
CA LEU A 396 8.91 9.14 -2.72
C LEU A 396 9.01 8.14 -3.88
N LEU A 397 7.86 7.71 -4.37
CA LEU A 397 7.71 6.63 -5.35
C LEU A 397 7.43 7.15 -6.76
N ASP A 398 7.27 8.46 -6.92
CA ASP A 398 6.94 9.12 -8.20
C ASP A 398 5.65 8.56 -8.83
N ILE A 399 4.63 8.34 -7.99
CA ILE A 399 3.31 7.85 -8.41
C ILE A 399 2.26 8.96 -8.34
N ASN A 400 1.14 8.77 -9.04
CA ASN A 400 0.08 9.78 -9.08
C ASN A 400 -0.67 9.83 -7.73
N LYS A 401 -0.42 10.89 -6.96
CA LYS A 401 -1.06 11.19 -5.66
C LYS A 401 -2.59 11.37 -5.69
N TYR A 402 -3.20 11.42 -6.88
CA TYR A 402 -4.66 11.51 -7.05
C TYR A 402 -5.33 10.15 -7.27
N HIS A 403 -4.56 9.08 -7.47
CA HIS A 403 -5.09 7.75 -7.75
C HIS A 403 -6.00 7.24 -6.63
N ASP A 404 -5.52 7.29 -5.39
CA ASP A 404 -6.27 6.80 -4.21
C ASP A 404 -7.40 7.76 -3.78
N LEU A 405 -7.52 8.91 -4.46
CA LEU A 405 -8.63 9.86 -4.32
C LEU A 405 -9.65 9.72 -5.47
N GLY A 406 -9.51 8.67 -6.28
CA GLY A 406 -10.38 8.38 -7.43
C GLY A 406 -11.85 8.28 -7.02
N PHE A 407 -12.71 8.92 -7.82
CA PHE A 407 -14.16 8.88 -7.63
C PHE A 407 -14.86 9.02 -8.97
N ASP A 408 -15.56 7.96 -9.40
CA ASP A 408 -16.13 7.84 -10.75
C ASP A 408 -17.53 8.44 -10.90
N GLU A 409 -18.16 8.83 -9.78
CA GLU A 409 -19.45 9.52 -9.80
C GLU A 409 -19.28 11.04 -10.04
N PRO A 410 -20.36 11.75 -10.47
CA PRO A 410 -20.30 13.19 -10.67
C PRO A 410 -19.85 13.96 -9.43
N GLU A 411 -19.09 15.05 -9.60
CA GLU A 411 -18.47 15.84 -8.52
C GLU A 411 -19.43 16.17 -7.36
N GLY A 412 -20.68 16.56 -7.67
CA GLY A 412 -21.67 16.90 -6.64
C GLY A 412 -22.04 15.76 -5.68
N LYS A 413 -21.64 14.52 -5.98
CA LYS A 413 -21.78 13.37 -5.09
C LYS A 413 -20.68 13.29 -4.04
N LEU A 414 -19.53 13.94 -4.25
CA LEU A 414 -18.44 14.01 -3.28
C LEU A 414 -18.86 14.66 -1.97
N GLU A 415 -19.87 15.53 -1.98
CA GLU A 415 -20.45 16.11 -0.76
C GLU A 415 -21.05 15.07 0.20
N LYS A 416 -21.30 13.85 -0.28
CA LYS A 416 -21.85 12.74 0.53
C LYS A 416 -20.90 11.56 0.62
N TYR A 417 -19.89 11.51 -0.23
CA TYR A 417 -18.85 10.50 -0.19
C TYR A 417 -17.83 10.87 0.89
N ILE A 418 -17.38 9.87 1.64
CA ILE A 418 -16.25 10.00 2.56
C ILE A 418 -15.20 9.02 2.07
N TRP A 419 -13.98 9.52 1.89
CA TRP A 419 -12.83 8.72 1.52
C TRP A 419 -12.63 7.61 2.56
N PRO A 420 -12.60 6.33 2.14
CA PRO A 420 -12.49 5.20 3.07
C PRO A 420 -11.09 5.02 3.65
N GLY A 421 -10.14 5.90 3.31
CA GLY A 421 -8.72 5.70 3.53
C GLY A 421 -8.04 5.03 2.33
N ASP A 422 -6.71 4.97 2.39
CA ASP A 422 -5.91 4.18 1.47
C ASP A 422 -5.94 2.72 1.95
N MET A 423 -6.60 1.84 1.20
CA MET A 423 -6.74 0.42 1.56
C MET A 423 -5.40 -0.34 1.65
N SER A 424 -4.31 0.26 1.17
CA SER A 424 -2.96 -0.29 1.26
C SER A 424 -2.18 0.17 2.50
N LEU A 425 -2.66 1.22 3.19
CA LEU A 425 -2.09 1.68 4.46
C LEU A 425 -2.72 0.95 5.66
N PRO A 426 -1.97 0.78 6.76
CA PRO A 426 -2.55 0.29 8.00
C PRO A 426 -3.62 1.28 8.49
N PRO A 427 -4.62 0.82 9.27
CA PRO A 427 -5.69 1.69 9.76
C PRO A 427 -5.17 2.60 10.88
N LEU A 428 -4.43 3.66 10.53
CA LEU A 428 -3.81 4.60 11.47
C LEU A 428 -4.88 5.28 12.34
N ALA A 429 -6.08 5.44 11.78
CA ALA A 429 -7.26 5.92 12.47
C ALA A 429 -7.67 5.10 13.71
N ASP A 430 -7.31 3.81 13.80
CA ASP A 430 -7.60 2.98 14.98
C ASP A 430 -7.04 3.58 16.29
N CYS A 431 -5.93 4.32 16.19
CA CYS A 431 -5.27 4.94 17.34
C CYS A 431 -5.87 6.29 17.73
N SER A 432 -6.67 6.91 16.85
CA SER A 432 -7.24 8.24 17.04
C SER A 432 -8.77 8.24 17.14
N GLN A 433 -9.43 7.14 16.78
CA GLN A 433 -10.86 6.92 16.99
C GLN A 433 -11.18 6.49 18.42
N VAL A 434 -12.26 7.05 18.95
CA VAL A 434 -12.89 6.55 20.18
C VAL A 434 -13.67 5.29 19.85
N GLN A 435 -13.33 4.17 20.49
CA GLN A 435 -14.03 2.90 20.31
C GLN A 435 -14.58 2.40 21.66
N THR A 436 -15.77 1.78 21.64
CA THR A 436 -16.29 1.05 22.81
C THR A 436 -15.43 -0.19 23.06
N ALA A 437 -15.04 -0.42 24.32
CA ALA A 437 -14.21 -1.57 24.66
C ALA A 437 -14.92 -2.90 24.30
N ASN A 438 -14.40 -3.63 23.32
CA ASN A 438 -14.86 -4.98 23.00
C ASN A 438 -13.86 -6.02 23.53
N PRO A 439 -14.24 -6.87 24.51
CA PRO A 439 -13.35 -7.86 25.12
C PRO A 439 -12.88 -8.96 24.15
N SER A 440 -13.53 -9.08 22.99
CA SER A 440 -13.15 -10.02 21.91
C SER A 440 -11.99 -9.52 21.03
N THR A 441 -11.60 -8.25 21.19
CA THR A 441 -10.62 -7.60 20.30
C THR A 441 -9.27 -7.47 21.00
N PRO A 442 -8.19 -8.08 20.49
CA PRO A 442 -6.87 -8.03 21.12
C PRO A 442 -6.46 -6.60 21.49
N ALA A 443 -5.85 -6.45 22.66
CA ALA A 443 -5.44 -5.17 23.26
C ALA A 443 -4.11 -4.64 22.66
N GLU A 444 -3.79 -5.01 21.43
CA GLU A 444 -2.43 -4.89 20.90
C GLU A 444 -2.07 -3.47 20.42
N ARG A 445 -3.08 -2.64 20.09
CA ARG A 445 -2.86 -1.26 19.63
C ARG A 445 -3.21 -0.24 20.71
N ALA A 446 -2.52 0.90 20.74
CA ALA A 446 -2.82 2.06 21.58
C ALA A 446 -4.18 2.69 21.19
N ARG A 447 -5.27 1.96 21.45
CA ARG A 447 -6.65 2.34 21.13
C ARG A 447 -7.26 3.08 22.31
N PHE A 448 -7.94 4.18 22.05
CA PHE A 448 -8.70 4.89 23.07
C PHE A 448 -10.00 4.13 23.34
N ARG A 449 -10.06 3.40 24.46
CA ARG A 449 -11.22 2.60 24.88
C ARG A 449 -11.91 3.26 26.07
N PHE A 450 -13.24 3.36 26.02
CA PHE A 450 -14.05 3.60 27.21
C PHE A 450 -14.57 2.27 27.73
N ASP A 451 -14.37 2.03 29.04
CA ASP A 451 -15.09 0.99 29.77
C ASP A 451 -16.53 1.49 29.99
N GLU A 452 -17.54 0.62 29.77
CA GLU A 452 -18.94 0.92 30.12
C GLU A 452 -19.18 1.03 31.63
#